data_AF-A0A150PRS5-F1
#
_entry.id   AF-A0A150PRS5-F1
#
_cell.length_a   1.000
_cell.length_b   1.000
_cell.length_c   1.000
_cell.angle_alpha   90.00
_cell.angle_beta   90.00
_cell.angle_gamma   90.00
#
_symmetry.space_group_name_H-M   'P 1'
#
loop_
_entity.id
_entity.type
_entity.pdbx_description
1 polymer ?
#
loop_
_entity_poly.entity_id
_entity_poly.type
_entity_poly.pdbx_seq_one_letter_code
_entity_poly.pdbx_strand_id
1 'polypeptide(L)'
;MSRLLILGATGGTGAALVRQALEAGHEVSAFARDPAAIPVPHHERLRALRGDIMDAEQVSRAVSGHDAVLSALGSRGLGPTRVYSEGIANVLRAMKEHGVRRLIAVTAAGIDDQQSGIWFRLLIKPLLRNVYSDMLRMEEAVRRSDVVWTLVRPPRLTDGRLSKAYRASAEHLPLGGYFFGGPMISREDLAHFMLAQLDSDEHARKAIAVTY
;
A
#
# COMPACT_ATOMS: atom_id res chain seq x y z
N MET A 1 -15.70 -5.00 12.57
CA MET A 1 -14.91 -6.23 12.34
C MET A 1 -15.07 -6.60 10.89
N SER A 2 -13.97 -6.87 10.19
CA SER A 2 -13.95 -7.05 8.72
C SER A 2 -12.94 -8.13 8.35
N ARG A 3 -13.15 -8.81 7.22
CA ARG A 3 -12.22 -9.75 6.59
C ARG A 3 -11.35 -9.00 5.60
N LEU A 4 -10.05 -8.94 5.89
CA LEU A 4 -9.08 -8.14 5.16
C LEU A 4 -8.11 -9.03 4.40
N LEU A 5 -7.95 -8.79 3.10
CA LEU A 5 -6.83 -9.34 2.34
C LEU A 5 -5.67 -8.33 2.36
N ILE A 6 -4.51 -8.73 2.88
CA ILE A 6 -3.31 -7.89 2.92
C ILE A 6 -2.27 -8.45 1.94
N LEU A 7 -1.93 -7.65 0.93
CA LEU A 7 -0.91 -7.95 -0.08
C LEU A 7 0.42 -7.31 0.34
N GLY A 8 1.54 -8.00 0.09
CA GLY A 8 2.86 -7.50 0.49
C GLY A 8 3.13 -7.67 1.99
N ALA A 9 2.47 -8.64 2.63
CA ALA A 9 2.54 -8.90 4.08
C ALA A 9 3.95 -9.23 4.62
N THR A 10 4.89 -9.63 3.76
CA THR A 10 6.29 -9.88 4.14
C THR A 10 7.14 -8.60 4.24
N GLY A 11 6.66 -7.47 3.72
CA GLY A 11 7.35 -6.18 3.81
C GLY A 11 7.01 -5.46 5.11
N GLY A 12 7.84 -4.49 5.52
CA GLY A 12 7.65 -3.81 6.82
C GLY A 12 6.28 -3.14 6.99
N THR A 13 5.75 -2.46 5.96
CA THR A 13 4.40 -1.87 6.03
C THR A 13 3.32 -2.94 6.05
N GLY A 14 3.46 -4.00 5.25
CA GLY A 14 2.51 -5.11 5.22
C GLY A 14 2.45 -5.86 6.55
N ALA A 15 3.59 -6.10 7.18
CA ALA A 15 3.68 -6.70 8.51
C ALA A 15 3.01 -5.84 9.58
N ALA A 16 3.25 -4.52 9.54
CA ALA A 16 2.58 -3.57 10.43
C ALA A 16 1.06 -3.58 10.23
N LEU A 17 0.58 -3.62 8.98
CA LEU A 17 -0.84 -3.76 8.66
C LEU A 17 -1.44 -5.05 9.23
N VAL A 18 -0.77 -6.19 9.03
CA VAL A 18 -1.24 -7.49 9.57
C VAL A 18 -1.34 -7.42 11.09
N ARG A 19 -0.28 -6.98 11.78
CA ARG A 19 -0.24 -6.89 13.24
C ARG A 19 -1.36 -5.99 13.78
N GLN A 20 -1.45 -4.76 13.26
CA GLN A 20 -2.44 -3.79 13.73
C GLN A 20 -3.88 -4.19 13.39
N ALA A 21 -4.12 -4.84 12.24
CA ALA A 21 -5.44 -5.35 11.89
C ALA A 21 -5.91 -6.45 12.86
N LEU A 22 -5.01 -7.37 13.24
CA LEU A 22 -5.31 -8.42 14.21
C LEU A 22 -5.60 -7.85 15.61
N GLU A 23 -4.82 -6.84 16.03
CA GLU A 23 -5.03 -6.09 17.28
C GLU A 23 -6.37 -5.36 17.31
N ALA A 24 -6.80 -4.81 16.16
CA ALA A 24 -8.11 -4.19 15.99
C ALA A 24 -9.27 -5.19 15.85
N GLY A 25 -8.99 -6.50 15.93
CA GLY A 25 -10.00 -7.56 15.94
C GLY A 25 -10.47 -8.01 14.55
N HIS A 26 -9.80 -7.60 13.46
CA HIS A 26 -10.14 -8.05 12.11
C HIS A 26 -9.69 -9.50 11.86
N GLU A 27 -10.34 -10.14 10.87
CA GLU A 27 -9.85 -11.37 10.27
C GLU A 27 -8.92 -11.02 9.11
N VAL A 28 -7.72 -11.61 9.08
CA VAL A 28 -6.67 -11.23 8.13
C VAL A 28 -6.24 -12.42 7.31
N SER A 29 -6.32 -12.28 5.99
CA SER A 29 -5.61 -13.14 5.04
C SER A 29 -4.37 -12.40 4.54
N ALA A 30 -3.20 -12.91 4.87
CA ALA A 30 -1.91 -12.36 4.44
C ALA A 30 -1.41 -13.10 3.21
N PHE A 31 -1.40 -12.45 2.04
CA PHE A 31 -1.03 -13.07 0.77
C PHE A 31 0.43 -12.80 0.42
N ALA A 32 1.20 -13.87 0.27
CA ALA A 32 2.64 -13.81 0.00
C ALA A 32 3.12 -15.01 -0.83
N ARG A 33 4.17 -14.80 -1.62
CA ARG A 33 4.86 -15.89 -2.35
C ARG A 33 5.44 -16.93 -1.39
N ASP A 34 6.00 -16.44 -0.29
CA ASP A 34 6.48 -17.28 0.79
C ASP A 34 5.80 -16.84 2.11
N PRO A 35 4.72 -17.53 2.51
CA PRO A 35 4.02 -17.22 3.75
C PRO A 35 4.88 -17.38 5.01
N ALA A 36 5.92 -18.23 4.98
CA ALA A 36 6.81 -18.42 6.13
C ALA A 36 7.68 -17.17 6.41
N ALA A 37 7.83 -16.29 5.43
CA ALA A 37 8.56 -15.02 5.55
C ALA A 37 7.70 -13.88 6.11
N ILE A 38 6.44 -14.13 6.49
CA ILE A 38 5.59 -13.12 7.14
C ILE A 38 6.09 -12.94 8.58
N PRO A 39 6.60 -11.76 8.97
CA PRO A 39 7.22 -11.57 10.28
C PRO A 39 6.17 -11.25 11.36
N VAL A 40 5.10 -12.05 11.41
CA VAL A 40 4.02 -11.94 12.39
C VAL A 40 3.80 -13.32 13.01
N PRO A 41 3.75 -13.44 14.36
CA PRO A 41 3.46 -14.70 15.02
C PRO A 41 2.11 -15.29 14.59
N HIS A 42 1.95 -16.59 14.79
CA HIS A 42 0.67 -17.26 14.60
C HIS A 42 -0.44 -16.59 15.42
N HIS A 43 -1.62 -16.43 14.82
CA HIS A 43 -2.80 -15.85 15.45
C HIS A 43 -4.05 -16.53 14.91
N GLU A 44 -5.07 -16.75 15.75
CA GLU A 44 -6.31 -17.48 15.35
C GLU A 44 -7.05 -16.83 14.18
N ARG A 45 -7.00 -15.50 14.11
CA ARG A 45 -7.59 -14.66 13.03
C ARG A 45 -6.65 -14.41 11.84
N LEU A 46 -5.47 -15.03 11.80
CA LEU A 46 -4.50 -14.87 10.71
C LEU A 46 -4.46 -16.11 9.82
N ARG A 47 -4.75 -15.93 8.54
CA ARG A 47 -4.58 -16.94 7.49
C ARG A 47 -3.44 -16.53 6.58
N ALA A 48 -2.37 -17.33 6.55
CA ALA A 48 -1.25 -17.09 5.66
C ALA A 48 -1.51 -17.78 4.30
N LEU A 49 -1.74 -17.00 3.25
CA LEU A 49 -2.08 -17.51 1.92
C LEU A 49 -0.84 -17.48 1.01
N ARG A 50 -0.47 -18.65 0.49
CA ARG A 50 0.56 -18.74 -0.55
C ARG A 50 -0.01 -18.29 -1.88
N GLY A 51 0.68 -17.37 -2.55
CA GLY A 51 0.50 -17.18 -3.98
C GLY A 51 1.33 -16.07 -4.62
N ASP A 52 1.21 -15.95 -5.94
CA ASP A 52 1.83 -14.90 -6.73
C ASP A 52 0.79 -13.87 -7.19
N ILE A 53 1.11 -12.59 -7.02
CA ILE A 53 0.26 -11.48 -7.44
C ILE A 53 0.14 -11.39 -8.98
N MET A 54 1.11 -11.97 -9.68
CA MET A 54 1.12 -12.04 -11.14
C MET A 54 0.21 -13.15 -11.68
N ASP A 55 -0.22 -14.09 -10.84
CA ASP A 55 -1.15 -15.17 -11.19
C ASP A 55 -2.59 -14.74 -10.90
N ALA A 56 -3.36 -14.48 -11.95
CA ALA A 56 -4.72 -13.95 -11.84
C ALA A 56 -5.69 -14.90 -11.11
N GLU A 57 -5.52 -16.22 -11.25
CA GLU A 57 -6.39 -17.19 -10.58
C GLU A 57 -6.08 -17.27 -9.09
N GLN A 58 -4.79 -17.27 -8.73
CA GLN A 58 -4.37 -17.25 -7.33
C GLN A 58 -4.86 -15.96 -6.64
N VAL A 59 -4.78 -14.82 -7.32
CA VAL A 59 -5.33 -13.55 -6.83
C VAL A 59 -6.84 -13.61 -6.69
N SER A 60 -7.57 -14.15 -7.68
CA SER A 60 -9.03 -14.28 -7.60
C SER A 60 -9.47 -15.12 -6.41
N ARG A 61 -8.83 -16.29 -6.20
CA ARG A 61 -9.07 -17.14 -5.02
C ARG A 61 -8.76 -16.42 -3.70
N ALA A 62 -7.69 -15.62 -3.65
CA ALA A 62 -7.32 -14.88 -2.46
C ALA A 62 -8.26 -13.72 -2.13
N VAL A 63 -8.83 -13.05 -3.14
CA VAL A 63 -9.78 -11.93 -2.95
C VAL A 63 -11.15 -12.40 -2.50
N SER A 64 -11.59 -13.57 -2.96
CA SER A 64 -12.93 -14.09 -2.65
C SER A 64 -13.23 -14.10 -1.15
N GLY A 65 -14.43 -13.64 -0.77
CA GLY A 65 -14.90 -13.65 0.61
C GLY A 65 -14.30 -12.59 1.54
N HIS A 66 -13.59 -11.59 1.04
CA HIS A 66 -13.08 -10.47 1.84
C HIS A 66 -13.94 -9.22 1.69
N ASP A 67 -13.90 -8.34 2.69
CA ASP A 67 -14.65 -7.08 2.67
C ASP A 67 -13.80 -5.94 2.08
N ALA A 68 -12.48 -6.01 2.25
CA ALA A 68 -11.52 -5.04 1.72
C ALA A 68 -10.16 -5.66 1.38
N VAL A 69 -9.45 -5.01 0.46
CA VAL A 69 -8.06 -5.33 0.11
C VAL A 69 -7.14 -4.17 0.50
N LEU A 70 -6.09 -4.47 1.26
CA LEU A 70 -5.00 -3.53 1.56
C LEU A 70 -3.74 -3.97 0.82
N SER A 71 -3.18 -3.09 -0.01
CA SER A 71 -1.98 -3.38 -0.79
C SER A 71 -0.78 -2.60 -0.26
N ALA A 72 0.20 -3.31 0.28
CA ALA A 72 1.54 -2.81 0.58
C ALA A 72 2.59 -3.51 -0.30
N LEU A 73 2.23 -3.79 -1.56
CA LEU A 73 3.13 -4.40 -2.52
C LEU A 73 4.41 -3.57 -2.69
N GLY A 74 5.51 -4.29 -2.90
CA GLY A 74 6.82 -3.70 -3.17
C GLY A 74 7.57 -4.53 -4.20
N SER A 75 8.31 -3.86 -5.07
CA SER A 75 9.23 -4.50 -6.01
C SER A 75 10.53 -4.87 -5.31
N ARG A 76 11.16 -5.98 -5.74
CA ARG A 76 12.53 -6.29 -5.33
C ARG A 76 13.49 -5.48 -6.21
N GLY A 77 14.30 -4.63 -5.58
CA GLY A 77 15.25 -3.77 -6.29
C GLY A 77 14.60 -2.66 -7.11
N LEU A 78 15.41 -2.00 -7.93
CA LEU A 78 15.09 -0.76 -8.66
C LEU A 78 15.04 -0.95 -10.20
N GLY A 79 15.17 -2.19 -10.65
CA GLY A 79 15.08 -2.55 -12.07
C GLY A 79 13.65 -2.42 -12.63
N PRO A 80 13.47 -2.70 -13.95
CA PRO A 80 12.15 -2.77 -14.58
C PRO A 80 11.20 -3.66 -13.78
N THR A 81 9.98 -3.18 -13.54
CA THR A 81 8.97 -3.90 -12.76
C THR A 81 7.58 -3.69 -13.34
N ARG A 82 6.74 -4.71 -13.14
CA ARG A 82 5.32 -4.76 -13.50
C ARG A 82 4.44 -5.17 -12.30
N VAL A 83 5.06 -5.38 -11.15
CA VAL A 83 4.42 -5.95 -9.95
C VAL A 83 3.32 -5.03 -9.44
N TYR A 84 3.46 -3.71 -9.57
CA TYR A 84 2.45 -2.77 -9.13
C TYR A 84 1.27 -2.75 -10.11
N SER A 85 1.55 -2.52 -11.40
CA SER A 85 0.47 -2.32 -12.39
C SER A 85 -0.26 -3.60 -12.79
N GLU A 86 0.44 -4.68 -13.10
CA GLU A 86 -0.21 -5.96 -13.44
C GLU A 86 -0.79 -6.62 -12.21
N GLY A 87 -0.08 -6.54 -11.08
CA GLY A 87 -0.55 -7.07 -9.81
C GLY A 87 -1.86 -6.40 -9.36
N ILE A 88 -1.92 -5.06 -9.38
CA ILE A 88 -3.18 -4.38 -9.04
C ILE A 88 -4.28 -4.66 -10.07
N ALA A 89 -3.95 -4.82 -11.36
CA ALA A 89 -4.96 -5.13 -12.37
C ALA A 89 -5.63 -6.48 -12.13
N ASN A 90 -4.85 -7.49 -11.70
CA ASN A 90 -5.40 -8.78 -11.27
C ASN A 90 -6.31 -8.62 -10.04
N VAL A 91 -5.88 -7.82 -9.06
CA VAL A 91 -6.67 -7.54 -7.85
C VAL A 91 -7.99 -6.84 -8.20
N LEU A 92 -7.96 -5.80 -9.03
CA LEU A 92 -9.16 -5.05 -9.44
C LEU A 92 -10.14 -5.95 -10.20
N ARG A 93 -9.65 -6.83 -11.07
CA ARG A 93 -10.47 -7.82 -11.78
C ARG A 93 -11.17 -8.76 -10.80
N ALA A 94 -10.39 -9.32 -9.87
CA ALA A 94 -10.90 -10.22 -8.83
C ALA A 94 -11.89 -9.52 -7.88
N MET A 95 -11.60 -8.28 -7.48
CA MET A 95 -12.50 -7.49 -6.64
C MET A 95 -13.84 -7.27 -7.33
N LYS A 96 -13.83 -6.96 -8.63
CA LYS A 96 -15.05 -6.86 -9.44
C LYS A 96 -15.81 -8.19 -9.52
N GLU A 97 -15.10 -9.30 -9.75
CA GLU A 97 -15.67 -10.65 -9.83
C GLU A 97 -16.35 -11.08 -8.53
N HIS A 98 -15.72 -10.82 -7.39
CA HIS A 98 -16.18 -11.25 -6.06
C HIS A 98 -16.98 -10.19 -5.30
N GLY A 99 -17.28 -9.04 -5.93
CA GLY A 99 -18.04 -7.96 -5.31
C GLY A 99 -17.34 -7.23 -4.15
N VAL A 100 -16.01 -7.35 -4.04
CA VAL A 100 -15.21 -6.64 -3.03
C VAL A 100 -15.03 -5.20 -3.48
N ARG A 101 -15.47 -4.23 -2.67
CA ARG A 101 -15.55 -2.82 -3.13
C ARG A 101 -14.49 -1.89 -2.55
N ARG A 102 -13.78 -2.26 -1.48
CA ARG A 102 -12.84 -1.35 -0.80
C ARG A 102 -11.38 -1.72 -1.09
N LEU A 103 -10.62 -0.79 -1.65
CA LEU A 103 -9.17 -0.91 -1.88
C LEU A 103 -8.41 0.21 -1.16
N ILE A 104 -7.39 -0.12 -0.38
CA ILE A 104 -6.42 0.86 0.15
C ILE A 104 -5.03 0.43 -0.29
N ALA A 105 -4.33 1.26 -1.06
CA ALA A 105 -3.09 0.82 -1.69
C ALA A 105 -1.96 1.85 -1.55
N VAL A 106 -0.79 1.37 -1.14
CA VAL A 106 0.44 2.15 -1.05
C VAL A 106 1.02 2.37 -2.46
N THR A 107 1.40 3.62 -2.71
CA THR A 107 2.17 4.05 -3.88
C THR A 107 3.38 4.84 -3.38
N ALA A 108 3.67 6.03 -3.92
CA ALA A 108 4.74 6.89 -3.44
C ALA A 108 4.46 8.36 -3.76
N ALA A 109 4.80 9.26 -2.84
CA ALA A 109 4.66 10.69 -3.06
C ALA A 109 5.58 11.22 -4.17
N GLY A 110 6.76 10.61 -4.37
CA GLY A 110 7.75 11.03 -5.37
C GLY A 110 7.33 10.83 -6.82
N ILE A 111 6.19 10.17 -7.07
CA ILE A 111 5.66 9.87 -8.40
C ILE A 111 5.22 11.14 -9.14
N ASP A 112 4.51 12.03 -8.45
CA ASP A 112 3.94 13.27 -8.99
C ASP A 112 4.72 14.51 -8.51
N ASP A 113 5.87 14.28 -7.87
CA ASP A 113 6.60 15.34 -7.21
C ASP A 113 7.38 16.18 -8.24
N GLN A 114 6.78 17.30 -8.64
CA GLN A 114 7.39 18.38 -9.42
C GLN A 114 8.12 19.41 -8.54
N GLN A 115 7.86 19.39 -7.24
CA GLN A 115 8.31 20.37 -6.25
C GLN A 115 9.53 19.90 -5.46
N SER A 116 9.94 18.64 -5.64
CA SER A 116 11.16 18.06 -5.11
C SER A 116 12.40 18.88 -5.45
N GLY A 117 13.28 19.04 -4.47
CA GLY A 117 14.58 19.67 -4.66
C GLY A 117 15.38 19.03 -5.79
N ILE A 118 16.20 19.85 -6.46
CA ILE A 118 17.03 19.46 -7.63
C ILE A 118 17.81 18.17 -7.39
N TRP A 119 18.36 17.97 -6.19
CA TRP A 119 19.09 16.74 -5.83
C TRP A 119 18.24 15.47 -5.93
N PHE A 120 16.99 15.50 -5.44
CA PHE A 120 16.09 14.36 -5.56
C PHE A 120 15.73 14.09 -7.02
N ARG A 121 15.48 15.15 -7.80
CA ARG A 121 15.13 15.05 -9.22
C ARG A 121 16.27 14.52 -10.08
N LEU A 122 17.53 14.85 -9.76
CA LEU A 122 18.69 14.46 -10.56
C LEU A 122 19.31 13.13 -10.13
N LEU A 123 19.27 12.76 -8.85
CA LEU A 123 19.94 11.56 -8.34
C LEU A 123 18.97 10.41 -8.03
N ILE A 124 17.86 10.70 -7.35
CA ILE A 124 16.96 9.67 -6.83
C ILE A 124 15.88 9.29 -7.84
N LYS A 125 15.25 10.28 -8.48
CA LYS A 125 14.16 10.05 -9.45
C LYS A 125 14.59 9.18 -10.65
N PRO A 126 15.79 9.33 -11.25
CA PRO A 126 16.24 8.43 -12.32
C PRO A 126 16.43 6.99 -11.84
N LEU A 127 16.95 6.81 -10.62
CA LEU A 127 17.16 5.49 -10.02
C LEU A 127 15.82 4.78 -9.74
N LEU A 128 14.78 5.54 -9.37
CA LEU A 128 13.43 5.03 -9.10
C LEU A 128 12.51 5.03 -10.31
N ARG A 129 13.00 5.43 -11.50
CA ARG A 129 12.17 5.65 -12.70
C ARG A 129 11.30 4.43 -13.03
N ASN A 130 11.87 3.22 -12.95
CA ASN A 130 11.15 2.00 -13.27
C ASN A 130 9.98 1.77 -12.30
N VAL A 131 10.25 1.87 -11.00
CA VAL A 131 9.28 1.72 -9.91
C VAL A 131 8.18 2.78 -10.04
N TYR A 132 8.54 4.05 -10.20
CA TYR A 132 7.59 5.15 -10.33
C TYR A 132 6.75 5.04 -11.60
N SER A 133 7.34 4.61 -12.72
CA SER A 133 6.58 4.39 -13.96
C SER A 133 5.54 3.29 -13.81
N ASP A 134 5.83 2.25 -13.02
CA ASP A 134 4.90 1.16 -12.78
C ASP A 134 3.81 1.55 -11.78
N MET A 135 4.18 2.30 -10.73
CA MET A 135 3.20 2.85 -9.79
C MET A 135 2.25 3.86 -10.47
N LEU A 136 2.72 4.67 -11.42
CA LEU A 136 1.84 5.52 -12.24
C LEU A 136 0.80 4.71 -13.02
N ARG A 137 1.23 3.60 -13.65
CA ARG A 137 0.32 2.70 -14.35
C ARG A 137 -0.68 2.05 -13.39
N MET A 138 -0.24 1.67 -12.19
CA MET A 138 -1.10 1.18 -11.12
C MET A 138 -2.15 2.23 -10.71
N GLU A 139 -1.73 3.47 -10.44
CA GLU A 139 -2.65 4.54 -10.06
C GLU A 139 -3.69 4.80 -11.14
N GLU A 140 -3.29 4.81 -12.41
CA GLU A 140 -4.21 5.03 -13.52
C GLU A 140 -5.24 3.89 -13.63
N ALA A 141 -4.80 2.63 -13.48
CA ALA A 141 -5.71 1.48 -13.46
C ALA A 141 -6.71 1.56 -12.30
N VAL A 142 -6.25 1.96 -11.11
CA VAL A 142 -7.10 2.13 -9.92
C VAL A 142 -8.10 3.28 -10.13
N ARG A 143 -7.67 4.43 -10.65
CA ARG A 143 -8.55 5.59 -10.89
C ARG A 143 -9.69 5.28 -11.87
N ARG A 144 -9.43 4.44 -12.88
CA ARG A 144 -10.41 4.00 -13.89
C ARG A 144 -11.34 2.88 -13.40
N SER A 145 -11.10 2.33 -12.22
CA SER A 145 -11.89 1.22 -11.68
C SER A 145 -13.13 1.69 -10.93
N ASP A 146 -14.07 0.77 -10.77
CA ASP A 146 -15.34 1.01 -10.06
C ASP A 146 -15.24 0.81 -8.54
N VAL A 147 -14.11 0.31 -8.02
CA VAL A 147 -13.92 0.11 -6.57
C VAL A 147 -13.78 1.45 -5.85
N VAL A 148 -14.17 1.48 -4.58
CA VAL A 148 -13.93 2.59 -3.66
C VAL A 148 -12.47 2.48 -3.17
N TRP A 149 -11.59 3.27 -3.78
CA TRP A 149 -10.15 3.20 -3.53
C TRP A 149 -9.63 4.38 -2.71
N THR A 150 -8.54 4.17 -1.97
CA THR A 150 -7.70 5.22 -1.41
C THR A 150 -6.25 4.92 -1.75
N LEU A 151 -5.60 5.81 -2.49
CA LEU A 151 -4.18 5.67 -2.83
C LEU A 151 -3.36 6.42 -1.78
N VAL A 152 -2.47 5.72 -1.09
CA VAL A 152 -1.66 6.29 -0.02
C VAL A 152 -0.26 6.54 -0.56
N ARG A 153 0.17 7.79 -0.57
CA ARG A 153 1.43 8.27 -1.15
C ARG A 153 2.39 8.68 -0.03
N PRO A 154 3.08 7.72 0.63
CA PRO A 154 4.08 8.07 1.63
C PRO A 154 5.32 8.71 0.98
N PRO A 155 6.06 9.54 1.73
CA PRO A 155 7.41 9.95 1.39
C PRO A 155 8.40 8.84 1.80
N ARG A 156 9.52 9.18 2.46
CA ARG A 156 10.47 8.18 2.97
C ARG A 156 9.85 7.38 4.12
N LEU A 157 9.87 6.06 3.99
CA LEU A 157 9.44 5.14 5.06
C LEU A 157 10.57 4.93 6.09
N THR A 158 10.19 4.88 7.36
CA THR A 158 11.09 4.62 8.49
C THR A 158 10.54 3.53 9.41
N ASP A 159 11.38 3.02 10.32
CA ASP A 159 11.02 2.00 11.31
C ASP A 159 10.73 2.62 12.69
N GLY A 160 10.22 3.87 12.69
CA GLY A 160 9.74 4.52 13.90
C GLY A 160 8.52 3.82 14.52
N ARG A 161 8.26 4.11 15.80
CA ARG A 161 7.10 3.56 16.53
C ARG A 161 5.79 4.21 16.07
N LEU A 162 4.67 3.54 16.34
CA LEU A 162 3.34 4.11 16.19
C LEU A 162 3.20 5.36 17.07
N SER A 163 2.96 6.52 16.46
CA SER A 163 2.82 7.81 17.16
C SER A 163 1.44 8.43 16.94
N LYS A 164 0.80 8.13 15.80
CA LYS A 164 -0.42 8.77 15.29
C LYS A 164 -0.29 10.28 15.05
N ALA A 165 0.93 10.82 15.10
CA ALA A 165 1.22 12.24 14.96
C ALA A 165 1.52 12.63 13.51
N TYR A 166 0.77 12.09 12.55
CA TYR A 166 0.93 12.34 11.12
C TYR A 166 -0.21 13.20 10.58
N ARG A 167 0.00 13.78 9.40
CA ARG A 167 -0.98 14.56 8.63
C ARG A 167 -1.26 13.86 7.31
N ALA A 168 -2.50 13.98 6.85
CA ALA A 168 -2.96 13.46 5.58
C ALA A 168 -3.47 14.63 4.72
N SER A 169 -2.96 14.75 3.49
CA SER A 169 -3.41 15.80 2.56
C SER A 169 -3.52 15.28 1.13
N ALA A 170 -4.53 15.76 0.40
CA ALA A 170 -4.62 15.58 -1.05
C ALA A 170 -3.67 16.54 -1.79
N GLU A 171 -3.18 17.57 -1.11
CA GLU A 171 -2.17 18.48 -1.65
C GLU A 171 -0.80 17.82 -1.67
N HIS A 172 0.12 18.37 -2.47
CA HIS A 172 1.50 17.90 -2.54
C HIS A 172 2.15 17.93 -1.15
N LEU A 173 3.16 17.07 -0.93
CA LEU A 173 3.91 17.05 0.32
C LEU A 173 4.36 18.48 0.69
N PRO A 174 4.22 18.89 1.96
CA PRO A 174 4.62 20.22 2.39
C PRO A 174 6.08 20.49 2.00
N LEU A 175 6.29 21.60 1.29
CA LEU A 175 7.59 22.16 0.98
C LEU A 175 8.25 22.60 2.29
N GLY A 176 9.39 21.99 2.63
CA GLY A 176 10.25 22.50 3.71
C GLY A 176 10.57 21.48 4.79
N GLY A 177 11.48 20.55 4.48
CA GLY A 177 12.11 19.67 5.48
C GLY A 177 13.52 19.21 5.06
N TYR A 178 14.14 19.90 4.10
CA TYR A 178 15.36 19.45 3.44
C TYR A 178 16.64 19.62 4.27
N PHE A 179 16.55 20.21 5.47
CA PHE A 179 17.68 20.30 6.39
C PHE A 179 17.91 19.01 7.20
N PHE A 180 16.95 18.06 7.22
CA PHE A 180 17.05 16.78 7.95
C PHE A 180 16.50 15.56 7.16
N GLY A 181 16.93 15.35 5.91
CA GLY A 181 16.64 14.10 5.19
C GLY A 181 15.23 13.97 4.59
N GLY A 182 14.49 15.08 4.45
CA GLY A 182 13.22 15.18 3.74
C GLY A 182 12.00 14.62 4.50
N PRO A 183 10.78 14.79 3.96
CA PRO A 183 9.55 14.27 4.57
C PRO A 183 9.64 12.76 4.81
N MET A 184 9.08 12.31 5.93
CA MET A 184 9.14 10.91 6.32
C MET A 184 7.89 10.48 7.10
N ILE A 185 7.64 9.18 7.13
CA ILE A 185 6.62 8.57 7.98
C ILE A 185 7.09 7.19 8.44
N SER A 186 6.70 6.76 9.64
CA SER A 186 6.94 5.37 10.06
C SER A 186 5.99 4.41 9.33
N ARG A 187 6.45 3.18 9.11
CA ARG A 187 5.61 2.10 8.56
C ARG A 187 4.42 1.80 9.48
N GLU A 188 4.61 1.98 10.78
CA GLU A 188 3.57 1.82 11.80
C GLU A 188 2.47 2.88 11.68
N ASP A 189 2.84 4.15 11.53
CA ASP A 189 1.88 5.23 11.33
C ASP A 189 1.17 5.14 9.98
N LEU A 190 1.88 4.71 8.93
CA LEU A 190 1.29 4.48 7.62
C LEU A 190 0.25 3.35 7.66
N ALA A 191 0.57 2.23 8.33
CA ALA A 191 -0.36 1.13 8.51
C ALA A 191 -1.60 1.55 9.32
N HIS A 192 -1.41 2.34 10.38
CA HIS A 192 -2.50 2.90 11.18
C HIS A 192 -3.41 3.80 10.33
N PHE A 193 -2.84 4.68 9.52
CA PHE A 193 -3.62 5.52 8.61
C PHE A 193 -4.43 4.68 7.62
N MET A 194 -3.81 3.68 6.99
CA MET A 194 -4.47 2.80 6.02
C MET A 194 -5.66 2.06 6.62
N LEU A 195 -5.53 1.52 7.85
CA LEU A 195 -6.62 0.83 8.54
C LEU A 195 -7.76 1.79 8.91
N ALA A 196 -7.45 3.03 9.28
CA ALA A 196 -8.47 4.05 9.54
C ALA A 196 -9.33 4.39 8.30
N GLN A 197 -8.88 4.04 7.09
CA GLN A 197 -9.63 4.25 5.85
C GLN A 197 -10.63 3.14 5.53
N LEU A 198 -10.69 2.05 6.31
CA LEU A 198 -11.61 0.94 6.03
C LEU A 198 -13.06 1.39 6.01
N ASP A 199 -13.46 2.17 7.02
CA ASP A 199 -14.85 2.60 7.23
C ASP A 199 -15.04 4.12 6.99
N SER A 200 -13.98 4.84 6.59
CA SER A 200 -14.03 6.28 6.31
C SER A 200 -14.12 6.57 4.82
N ASP A 201 -15.09 7.42 4.46
CA ASP A 201 -15.25 7.96 3.10
C ASP A 201 -14.50 9.28 2.89
N GLU A 202 -13.84 9.84 3.92
CA GLU A 202 -13.14 11.13 3.83
C GLU A 202 -12.10 11.14 2.70
N HIS A 203 -11.44 10.00 2.50
CA HIS A 203 -10.40 9.80 1.49
C HIS A 203 -10.81 8.80 0.40
N ALA A 204 -12.11 8.53 0.26
CA ALA A 204 -12.63 7.72 -0.83
C ALA A 204 -12.35 8.38 -2.19
N ARG A 205 -11.82 7.61 -3.13
CA ARG A 205 -11.39 8.02 -4.48
C ARG A 205 -10.38 9.18 -4.48
N LYS A 206 -9.54 9.26 -3.44
CA LYS A 206 -8.46 10.25 -3.35
C LYS A 206 -7.08 9.59 -3.26
N ALA A 207 -6.09 10.28 -3.82
CA ALA A 207 -4.69 9.97 -3.58
C ALA A 207 -4.15 10.95 -2.53
N ILE A 208 -3.68 10.42 -1.41
CA ILE A 208 -3.39 11.19 -0.20
C ILE A 208 -1.93 11.00 0.18
N ALA A 209 -1.21 12.10 0.32
CA ALA A 209 0.10 12.12 0.93
C ALA A 209 -0.03 12.03 2.45
N VAL A 210 0.78 11.17 3.07
CA VAL A 210 0.79 10.98 4.54
C VAL A 210 2.22 11.12 5.04
N THR A 211 2.45 12.11 5.92
CA THR A 211 3.76 12.47 6.47
C THR A 211 3.60 13.06 7.87
N TYR A 212 4.68 13.13 8.64
CA TYR A 212 4.74 14.01 9.83
C TYR A 212 4.69 15.48 9.42
#